data_AF-A0A919QGB3-F1
#
_entry.id   AF-A0A919QGB3-F1
#
_cell.length_a   1.000
_cell.length_b   1.000
_cell.length_c   1.000
_cell.angle_alpha   90.00
_cell.angle_beta   90.00
_cell.angle_gamma   90.00
#
_symmetry.space_group_name_H-M   'P 1'
#
loop_
_entity.id
_entity.type
_entity.pdbx_description
1 polymer ?
#
loop_
_entity_poly.entity_id
_entity_poly.type
_entity_poly.pdbx_seq_one_letter_code
_entity_poly.pdbx_strand_id
1 'polypeptide(L)'
;MREAHAEDARSEAKRLILDLLGEERPTAGTLLKEAQAVLGRERTRRAADLARGAPLTRRSAELAAIAALFVGTGELGAGWWTVSRGGSLPPPEEVLVKAQPLDPWADLTVLEMLAAWISDDVADAIWGPPAGSADLNSWQAEDRVQLPEGVRAGTRLVVSFDAGGRLDAVVVTRKDDDLGSNLDFSSLRYSRPAEAQWSWGVAAGLGPHPLPDELPDPYADPVDQPAATVLREWALQHGATPSLAGPPWANRGDVIAAVERVDWMWRSAEWFAWWRATAALIDAEPAQLDRRLEDLAG
;
A
#
# COMPACT_ATOMS: atom_id res chain seq x y z
N MET A 1 14.19 -1.52 -20.66
CA MET A 1 14.74 -2.15 -19.44
C MET A 1 13.81 -1.97 -18.24
N ARG A 2 13.34 -0.75 -17.91
CA ARG A 2 12.35 -0.53 -16.82
C ARG A 2 10.98 -1.21 -17.04
N GLU A 3 10.45 -1.19 -18.26
CA GLU A 3 9.16 -1.84 -18.58
C GLU A 3 9.19 -3.36 -18.35
N ALA A 4 10.24 -4.04 -18.80
CA ALA A 4 10.42 -5.48 -18.56
C ALA A 4 10.47 -5.82 -17.06
N HIS A 5 11.16 -5.01 -16.25
CA HIS A 5 11.22 -5.21 -14.80
C HIS A 5 9.85 -4.94 -14.12
N ALA A 6 9.04 -4.02 -14.65
CA ALA A 6 7.69 -3.76 -14.14
C ALA A 6 6.71 -4.89 -14.51
N GLU A 7 6.83 -5.47 -15.70
CA GLU A 7 6.06 -6.66 -16.10
C GLU A 7 6.41 -7.89 -15.26
N ASP A 8 7.70 -8.08 -14.94
CA ASP A 8 8.16 -9.16 -14.05
C ASP A 8 7.61 -8.99 -12.63
N ALA A 9 7.67 -7.78 -12.06
CA ALA A 9 7.11 -7.48 -10.74
C ALA A 9 5.59 -7.69 -10.67
N ARG A 10 4.85 -7.32 -11.72
CA ARG A 10 3.40 -7.57 -11.81
C ARG A 10 3.07 -9.05 -11.89
N SER A 11 3.89 -9.82 -12.60
CA SER A 11 3.71 -11.27 -12.74
C SER A 11 4.00 -11.99 -11.42
N GLU A 12 5.04 -11.55 -10.71
CA GLU A 12 5.39 -12.07 -9.39
C GLU A 12 4.33 -11.75 -8.34
N ALA A 13 3.80 -10.52 -8.30
CA ALA A 13 2.69 -10.15 -7.42
C ALA A 13 1.47 -11.06 -7.60
N LYS A 14 1.09 -11.30 -8.86
CA LYS A 14 -0.04 -12.17 -9.19
C LYS A 14 0.20 -13.61 -8.74
N ARG A 15 1.43 -14.11 -8.90
CA ARG A 15 1.81 -15.43 -8.41
C ARG A 15 1.71 -15.51 -6.89
N LEU A 16 2.25 -14.54 -6.17
CA LEU A 16 2.20 -14.50 -4.70
C LEU A 16 0.77 -14.46 -4.18
N ILE A 17 -0.11 -13.68 -4.81
CA ILE A 17 -1.53 -13.61 -4.43
C ILE A 17 -2.29 -14.87 -4.80
N LEU A 18 -2.02 -15.47 -5.96
CA LEU A 18 -2.60 -16.75 -6.35
C LEU A 18 -2.19 -17.84 -5.36
N ASP A 19 -0.92 -17.89 -4.96
CA ASP A 19 -0.43 -18.83 -3.95
C ASP A 19 -1.06 -18.59 -2.57
N LEU A 20 -1.35 -17.32 -2.24
CA LEU A 20 -1.92 -16.91 -0.96
C LEU A 20 -3.44 -17.19 -0.85
N LEU A 21 -4.20 -16.85 -1.89
CA LEU A 21 -5.67 -16.83 -1.87
C LEU A 21 -6.32 -17.87 -2.78
N GLY A 22 -5.54 -18.57 -3.62
CA GLY A 22 -6.03 -19.54 -4.58
C GLY A 22 -6.77 -18.93 -5.78
N GLU A 23 -6.71 -17.61 -5.96
CA GLU A 23 -7.41 -16.87 -7.04
C GLU A 23 -6.44 -16.00 -7.86
N GLU A 24 -6.58 -16.05 -9.19
CA GLU A 24 -5.78 -15.21 -10.11
C GLU A 24 -6.20 -13.73 -10.03
N ARG A 25 -7.46 -13.48 -9.68
CA ARG A 25 -8.02 -12.14 -9.41
C ARG A 25 -8.66 -12.16 -8.04
N PRO A 26 -7.95 -11.74 -6.99
CA PRO A 26 -8.47 -11.85 -5.64
C PRO A 26 -9.66 -10.90 -5.44
N THR A 27 -10.66 -11.36 -4.69
CA THR A 27 -11.79 -10.51 -4.30
C THR A 27 -11.70 -10.12 -2.82
N ALA A 28 -12.28 -8.97 -2.45
CA ALA A 28 -12.39 -8.57 -1.05
C ALA A 28 -13.11 -9.63 -0.20
N GLY A 29 -14.12 -10.31 -0.77
CA GLY A 29 -14.82 -11.40 -0.11
C GLY A 29 -13.93 -12.61 0.19
N THR A 30 -13.14 -13.05 -0.78
CA THR A 30 -12.18 -14.15 -0.58
C THR A 30 -11.13 -13.77 0.46
N LEU A 31 -10.56 -12.57 0.38
CA LEU A 31 -9.60 -12.08 1.37
C LEU A 31 -10.19 -12.09 2.79
N LEU A 32 -11.38 -11.51 2.98
CA LEU A 32 -12.00 -11.43 4.31
C LEU A 32 -12.36 -12.81 4.86
N LYS A 33 -12.79 -13.74 4.00
CA LYS A 33 -13.06 -15.12 4.39
C LYS A 33 -11.79 -15.82 4.88
N GLU A 34 -10.70 -15.74 4.15
CA GLU A 34 -9.42 -16.37 4.54
C GLU A 34 -8.82 -15.68 5.77
N ALA A 35 -8.87 -14.35 5.83
CA ALA A 35 -8.43 -13.57 6.98
C ALA A 35 -9.20 -13.96 8.25
N GLN A 36 -10.50 -14.29 8.17
CA GLN A 36 -11.29 -14.75 9.31
C GLN A 36 -10.71 -16.01 9.97
N ALA A 37 -10.10 -16.91 9.21
CA ALA A 37 -9.53 -18.14 9.75
C ALA A 37 -8.29 -17.88 10.62
N VAL A 38 -7.53 -16.81 10.34
CA VAL A 38 -6.27 -16.48 11.01
C VAL A 38 -6.41 -15.34 12.01
N LEU A 39 -7.06 -14.24 11.63
CA LEU A 39 -7.27 -13.08 12.48
C LEU A 39 -8.37 -13.33 13.54
N GLY A 40 -9.27 -14.28 13.24
CA GLY A 40 -10.50 -14.50 13.99
C GLY A 40 -11.63 -13.56 13.53
N ARG A 41 -12.86 -13.93 13.91
CA ARG A 41 -14.09 -13.29 13.47
C ARG A 41 -14.17 -11.80 13.83
N GLU A 42 -13.88 -11.44 15.07
CA GLU A 42 -14.06 -10.06 15.53
C GLU A 42 -13.04 -9.11 14.89
N ARG A 43 -11.75 -9.49 14.82
CA ARG A 43 -10.72 -8.64 14.19
C ARG A 43 -10.98 -8.45 12.71
N THR A 44 -11.36 -9.52 12.00
CA THR A 44 -11.73 -9.44 10.58
C THR A 44 -12.92 -8.53 10.36
N ARG A 45 -13.96 -8.66 11.20
CA ARG A 45 -15.13 -7.76 11.14
C ARG A 45 -14.74 -6.31 11.35
N ARG A 46 -13.91 -6.00 12.36
CA ARG A 46 -13.45 -4.64 12.63
C ARG A 46 -12.61 -4.08 11.48
N ALA A 47 -11.71 -4.88 10.92
CA ALA A 47 -10.93 -4.46 9.76
C ALA A 47 -11.82 -4.22 8.53
N ALA A 48 -12.82 -5.07 8.29
CA ALA A 48 -13.81 -4.84 7.23
C ALA A 48 -14.65 -3.58 7.48
N ASP A 49 -15.01 -3.27 8.73
CA ASP A 49 -15.73 -2.05 9.08
C ASP A 49 -14.89 -0.79 8.81
N LEU A 50 -13.58 -0.83 9.07
CA LEU A 50 -12.65 0.26 8.72
C LEU A 50 -12.52 0.42 7.21
N ALA A 51 -12.31 -0.67 6.47
CA ALA A 51 -12.26 -0.65 5.01
C ALA A 51 -13.58 -0.16 4.38
N ARG A 52 -14.71 -0.44 5.02
CA ARG A 52 -16.03 0.06 4.61
C ARG A 52 -16.15 1.57 4.82
N GLY A 53 -15.66 2.07 5.94
CA GLY A 53 -15.71 3.51 6.29
C GLY A 53 -14.68 4.38 5.57
N ALA A 54 -13.67 3.79 4.93
CA ALA A 54 -12.69 4.52 4.14
C ALA A 54 -13.29 5.07 2.83
N PRO A 55 -12.74 6.16 2.27
CA PRO A 55 -13.04 6.60 0.91
C PRO A 55 -12.90 5.44 -0.08
N LEU A 56 -13.75 5.39 -1.12
CA LEU A 56 -13.75 4.29 -2.08
C LEU A 56 -12.41 4.21 -2.83
N THR A 57 -11.79 5.36 -3.10
CA THR A 57 -10.44 5.41 -3.70
C THR A 57 -9.34 4.81 -2.81
N ARG A 58 -9.59 4.69 -1.51
CA ARG A 58 -8.64 4.14 -0.52
C ARG A 58 -8.92 2.68 -0.19
N ARG A 59 -10.07 2.13 -0.60
CA ARG A 59 -10.48 0.77 -0.23
C ARG A 59 -9.49 -0.31 -0.67
N SER A 60 -8.83 -0.15 -1.82
CA SER A 60 -7.76 -1.06 -2.23
C SER A 60 -6.58 -1.09 -1.24
N ALA A 61 -6.20 0.06 -0.69
CA ALA A 61 -5.10 0.15 0.27
C ALA A 61 -5.50 -0.45 1.63
N GLU A 62 -6.74 -0.25 2.07
CA GLU A 62 -7.29 -0.88 3.27
C GLU A 62 -7.29 -2.41 3.14
N LEU A 63 -7.72 -2.95 1.99
CA LEU A 63 -7.70 -4.39 1.74
C LEU A 63 -6.27 -4.94 1.64
N ALA A 64 -5.34 -4.20 1.03
CA ALA A 64 -3.92 -4.56 1.03
C ALA A 64 -3.37 -4.66 2.46
N ALA A 65 -3.72 -3.70 3.33
CA ALA A 65 -3.33 -3.74 4.73
C ALA A 65 -3.92 -4.95 5.47
N ILE A 66 -5.16 -5.35 5.17
CA ILE A 66 -5.75 -6.59 5.70
C ILE A 66 -4.98 -7.82 5.24
N ALA A 67 -4.53 -7.87 3.98
CA ALA A 67 -3.70 -8.97 3.47
C ALA A 67 -2.36 -9.06 4.23
N ALA A 68 -1.73 -7.92 4.52
CA ALA A 68 -0.53 -7.85 5.35
C ALA A 68 -0.78 -8.40 6.77
N LEU A 69 -1.87 -7.98 7.41
CA LEU A 69 -2.26 -8.43 8.75
C LEU A 69 -2.55 -9.94 8.80
N PHE A 70 -3.25 -10.45 7.78
CA PHE A 70 -3.52 -11.88 7.60
C PHE A 70 -2.21 -12.68 7.55
N VAL A 71 -1.30 -12.33 6.64
CA VAL A 71 -0.03 -13.04 6.48
C VAL A 71 0.86 -12.89 7.71
N GLY A 72 1.03 -11.66 8.21
CA GLY A 72 1.87 -11.38 9.37
C GLY A 72 1.38 -12.07 10.65
N THR A 73 0.07 -12.20 10.84
CA THR A 73 -0.49 -12.95 11.98
C THR A 73 -0.23 -14.45 11.83
N GLY A 74 -0.21 -14.97 10.61
CA GLY A 74 0.23 -16.33 10.33
C GLY A 74 1.69 -16.58 10.70
N GLU A 75 2.58 -15.60 10.45
CA GLU A 75 4.02 -15.69 10.76
C GLU A 75 4.33 -15.52 12.25
N LEU A 76 3.76 -14.51 12.91
CA LEU A 76 4.07 -14.18 14.32
C LEU A 76 3.15 -14.88 15.33
N GLY A 77 2.04 -15.44 14.85
CA GLY A 77 0.99 -16.03 15.68
C GLY A 77 0.06 -15.02 16.34
N ALA A 78 -1.07 -15.52 16.86
CA ALA A 78 -2.14 -14.70 17.43
C ALA A 78 -1.73 -13.85 18.65
N GLY A 79 -0.63 -14.21 19.33
CA GLY A 79 -0.12 -13.48 20.49
C GLY A 79 0.30 -12.05 20.16
N TRP A 80 0.75 -11.78 18.93
CA TRP A 80 1.18 -10.46 18.47
C TRP A 80 0.13 -9.36 18.75
N TRP A 81 -1.15 -9.69 18.57
CA TRP A 81 -2.27 -8.75 18.78
C TRP A 81 -2.41 -8.22 20.22
N THR A 82 -1.85 -8.94 21.19
CA THR A 82 -2.03 -8.68 22.62
C THR A 82 -0.79 -8.11 23.30
N VAL A 83 0.34 -8.02 22.59
CA VAL A 83 1.61 -7.57 23.15
C VAL A 83 1.87 -6.12 22.78
N SER A 84 2.22 -5.31 23.78
CA SER A 84 2.64 -3.92 23.58
C SER A 84 3.96 -3.85 22.81
N ARG A 85 3.98 -3.04 21.75
CA ARG A 85 5.16 -2.85 20.91
C ARG A 85 6.14 -1.86 21.58
N GLY A 86 7.39 -2.26 21.74
CA GLY A 86 8.46 -1.39 22.25
C GLY A 86 8.25 -0.84 23.68
N GLY A 87 7.30 -1.38 24.45
CA GLY A 87 7.00 -0.97 25.83
C GLY A 87 6.24 0.36 26.00
N SER A 88 6.00 1.11 24.92
CA SER A 88 5.31 2.41 24.95
C SER A 88 4.04 2.44 24.10
N LEU A 89 3.95 1.60 23.08
CA LEU A 89 2.78 1.53 22.20
C LEU A 89 1.74 0.54 22.74
N PRO A 90 0.43 0.85 22.60
CA PRO A 90 -0.62 -0.07 22.99
C PRO A 90 -0.58 -1.35 22.14
N PRO A 91 -1.18 -2.44 22.62
CA PRO A 91 -1.35 -3.65 21.83
C PRO A 91 -2.07 -3.38 20.50
N PRO A 92 -1.72 -4.06 19.39
CA PRO A 92 -2.37 -3.89 18.10
C PRO A 92 -3.90 -4.03 18.13
N GLU A 93 -4.43 -4.90 18.98
CA GLU A 93 -5.88 -5.07 19.15
C GLU A 93 -6.56 -3.82 19.71
N GLU A 94 -5.91 -3.12 20.64
CA GLU A 94 -6.45 -1.88 21.21
C GLU A 94 -6.53 -0.78 20.14
N VAL A 95 -5.51 -0.69 19.29
CA VAL A 95 -5.47 0.24 18.15
C VAL A 95 -6.61 -0.06 17.17
N LEU A 96 -6.78 -1.33 16.79
CA LEU A 96 -7.84 -1.77 15.87
C LEU A 96 -9.24 -1.43 16.43
N VAL A 97 -9.44 -1.62 17.74
CA VAL A 97 -10.72 -1.35 18.40
C VAL A 97 -11.00 0.15 18.56
N LYS A 98 -9.99 0.94 18.92
CA LYS A 98 -10.12 2.39 19.10
C LYS A 98 -10.28 3.14 17.77
N ALA A 99 -9.83 2.54 16.67
CA ALA A 99 -9.90 3.12 15.33
C ALA A 99 -9.24 4.51 15.25
N GLN A 100 -8.14 4.72 15.96
CA GLN A 100 -7.37 5.97 15.92
C GLN A 100 -5.90 5.66 15.58
N PRO A 101 -5.34 6.29 14.52
CA PRO A 101 -3.91 6.20 14.28
C PRO A 101 -3.16 6.91 15.40
N LEU A 102 -1.93 6.47 15.65
CA LEU A 102 -1.08 6.98 16.72
C LEU A 102 0.09 7.76 16.12
N ASP A 103 0.51 8.83 16.78
CA ASP A 103 1.76 9.51 16.44
C ASP A 103 2.96 8.56 16.53
N PRO A 104 3.95 8.65 15.62
CA PRO A 104 4.08 9.62 14.53
C PRO A 104 3.38 9.22 13.20
N TRP A 105 2.55 8.16 13.18
CA TRP A 105 1.88 7.65 11.97
C TRP A 105 0.49 8.26 11.72
N ALA A 106 0.26 9.51 12.15
CA ALA A 106 -1.04 10.17 12.00
C ALA A 106 -1.49 10.33 10.53
N ASP A 107 -0.56 10.27 9.58
CA ASP A 107 -0.83 10.33 8.15
C ASP A 107 -1.32 9.00 7.54
N LEU A 108 -1.18 7.88 8.27
CA LEU A 108 -1.64 6.56 7.84
C LEU A 108 -3.04 6.27 8.39
N THR A 109 -3.80 5.44 7.68
CA THR A 109 -4.99 4.85 8.29
C THR A 109 -4.59 3.82 9.35
N VAL A 110 -5.54 3.46 10.21
CA VAL A 110 -5.32 2.46 11.27
C VAL A 110 -4.83 1.13 10.69
N LEU A 111 -5.41 0.68 9.58
CA LEU A 111 -5.01 -0.57 8.96
C LEU A 111 -3.62 -0.47 8.35
N GLU A 112 -3.29 0.62 7.65
CA GLU A 112 -1.95 0.83 7.09
C GLU A 112 -0.87 0.89 8.18
N MET A 113 -1.14 1.57 9.30
CA MET A 113 -0.23 1.61 10.43
C MET A 113 0.01 0.21 11.02
N LEU A 114 -1.06 -0.57 11.24
CA LEU A 114 -0.94 -1.92 11.77
C LEU A 114 -0.25 -2.87 10.78
N ALA A 115 -0.49 -2.72 9.48
CA ALA A 115 0.21 -3.46 8.43
C ALA A 115 1.70 -3.14 8.40
N ALA A 116 2.08 -1.86 8.59
CA ALA A 116 3.48 -1.48 8.70
C ALA A 116 4.14 -2.09 9.94
N TRP A 117 3.45 -2.07 11.09
CA TRP A 117 3.96 -2.63 12.33
C TRP A 117 4.22 -4.13 12.23
N ILE A 118 3.23 -4.90 11.76
CA ILE A 118 3.39 -6.36 11.65
C ILE A 118 4.46 -6.72 10.63
N SER A 119 4.62 -5.90 9.58
CA SER A 119 5.64 -6.12 8.56
C SER A 119 7.06 -5.92 9.09
N ASP A 120 7.26 -4.88 9.90
CA ASP A 120 8.52 -4.66 10.59
C ASP A 120 8.80 -5.72 11.65
N ASP A 121 7.80 -6.13 12.43
CA ASP A 121 8.00 -7.13 13.48
C ASP A 121 8.34 -8.51 12.89
N VAL A 122 7.75 -8.88 11.74
CA VAL A 122 8.18 -10.07 10.97
C VAL A 122 9.59 -9.90 10.43
N ALA A 123 9.92 -8.74 9.83
CA ALA A 123 11.27 -8.49 9.32
C ALA A 123 12.34 -8.59 10.43
N ASP A 124 12.06 -8.04 11.60
CA ASP A 124 12.95 -8.06 12.76
C ASP A 124 13.09 -9.48 13.34
N ALA A 125 12.01 -10.28 13.31
CA ALA A 125 12.08 -11.68 13.74
C ALA A 125 12.97 -12.54 12.82
N ILE A 126 13.01 -12.24 11.51
CA ILE A 126 13.78 -13.01 10.52
C ILE A 126 15.22 -12.51 10.40
N TRP A 127 15.41 -11.19 10.34
CA TRP A 127 16.70 -10.58 10.00
C TRP A 127 17.34 -9.82 11.15
N GLY A 128 16.67 -9.73 12.30
CA GLY A 128 17.08 -8.89 13.42
C GLY A 128 16.68 -7.43 13.24
N PRO A 129 16.72 -6.65 14.33
CA PRO A 129 16.37 -5.23 14.28
C PRO A 129 17.38 -4.45 13.41
N PRO A 130 16.92 -3.46 12.64
CA PRO A 130 17.80 -2.67 11.78
C PRO A 130 18.76 -1.80 12.61
N ALA A 131 19.99 -1.64 12.14
CA ALA A 131 20.99 -0.71 12.70
C ALA A 131 20.65 0.77 12.42
N GLY A 132 19.74 1.01 11.47
CA GLY A 132 19.26 2.33 11.08
C GLY A 132 18.35 2.24 9.85
N SER A 133 17.94 3.40 9.32
CA SER A 133 17.11 3.47 8.12
C SER A 133 17.83 4.14 6.95
N ALA A 134 17.43 3.80 5.73
CA ALA A 134 17.91 4.38 4.49
C ALA A 134 16.74 4.81 3.60
N ASP A 135 16.79 6.04 3.07
CA ASP A 135 15.88 6.50 2.04
C ASP A 135 16.45 6.15 0.65
N LEU A 136 15.83 5.18 -0.02
CA LEU A 136 16.28 4.73 -1.35
C LEU A 136 16.03 5.77 -2.45
N ASN A 137 15.24 6.83 -2.18
CA ASN A 137 15.07 7.95 -3.10
C ASN A 137 16.20 8.99 -2.97
N SER A 138 17.04 8.88 -1.95
CA SER A 138 18.21 9.74 -1.77
C SER A 138 19.33 9.32 -2.73
N TRP A 139 19.80 10.29 -3.52
CA TRP A 139 20.99 10.18 -4.36
C TRP A 139 22.31 10.07 -3.55
N GLN A 140 22.24 10.24 -2.22
CA GLN A 140 23.35 10.06 -1.28
C GLN A 140 22.92 9.15 -0.13
N ALA A 141 22.84 7.85 -0.41
CA ALA A 141 22.41 6.85 0.56
C ALA A 141 23.60 6.20 1.32
N GLU A 142 24.84 6.45 0.90
CA GLU A 142 26.06 6.04 1.60
C GLU A 142 26.24 6.79 2.93
N ASP A 143 26.85 6.14 3.91
CA ASP A 143 27.24 6.70 5.23
C ASP A 143 26.08 7.29 6.06
N ARG A 144 24.82 6.98 5.72
CA ARG A 144 23.61 7.47 6.41
C ARG A 144 23.27 6.67 7.66
N VAL A 145 23.76 5.45 7.77
CA VAL A 145 23.50 4.56 8.91
C VAL A 145 24.61 4.74 9.93
N GLN A 146 24.22 5.10 11.15
CA GLN A 146 25.17 5.21 12.24
C GLN A 146 25.78 3.84 12.52
N LEU A 147 27.11 3.76 12.42
CA LEU A 147 27.84 2.53 12.65
C LEU A 147 27.83 2.19 14.16
N PRO A 148 27.39 0.99 14.56
CA PRO A 148 27.50 0.54 15.94
C PRO A 148 28.96 0.51 16.41
N GLU A 149 29.17 0.67 17.72
CA GLU A 149 30.53 0.59 18.29
C GLU A 149 31.18 -0.79 18.02
N GLY A 150 32.47 -0.78 17.66
CA GLY A 150 33.26 -1.99 17.47
C GLY A 150 33.03 -2.74 16.15
N VAL A 151 32.26 -2.18 15.21
CA VAL A 151 32.16 -2.73 13.85
C VAL A 151 33.47 -2.57 13.09
N ARG A 152 33.67 -3.41 12.07
CA ARG A 152 34.90 -3.45 11.25
C ARG A 152 34.52 -3.44 9.79
N ALA A 153 35.46 -3.05 8.94
CA ALA A 153 35.28 -3.16 7.49
C ALA A 153 34.90 -4.60 7.09
N GLY A 154 33.93 -4.73 6.19
CA GLY A 154 33.31 -5.99 5.76
C GLY A 154 32.12 -6.45 6.62
N THR A 155 31.87 -5.85 7.79
CA THR A 155 30.65 -6.14 8.57
C THR A 155 29.41 -5.78 7.76
N ARG A 156 28.40 -6.66 7.75
CA ARG A 156 27.09 -6.39 7.17
C ARG A 156 26.12 -6.00 8.27
N LEU A 157 25.48 -4.85 8.10
CA LEU A 157 24.46 -4.32 8.99
C LEU A 157 23.12 -4.37 8.27
N VAL A 158 22.08 -4.87 8.93
CA VAL A 158 20.72 -4.80 8.39
C VAL A 158 20.21 -3.39 8.55
N VAL A 159 19.62 -2.82 7.50
CA VAL A 159 19.03 -1.49 7.52
C VAL A 159 17.59 -1.55 7.00
N SER A 160 16.70 -0.75 7.57
CA SER A 160 15.33 -0.61 7.08
C SER A 160 15.28 0.43 5.97
N PHE A 161 14.37 0.26 5.02
CA PHE A 161 14.15 1.26 3.97
C PHE A 161 12.67 1.57 3.71
N ASP A 162 11.79 0.67 4.14
CA ASP A 162 10.35 0.81 4.14
C ASP A 162 9.78 -0.16 5.20
N ALA A 163 8.49 -0.11 5.47
CA ALA A 163 7.82 -1.05 6.36
C ALA A 163 8.04 -2.51 5.90
N GLY A 164 8.66 -3.32 6.76
CA GLY A 164 9.05 -4.69 6.44
C GLY A 164 10.15 -4.85 5.37
N GLY A 165 10.62 -3.76 4.77
CA GLY A 165 11.72 -3.75 3.81
C GLY A 165 13.07 -3.68 4.51
N ARG A 166 14.00 -4.56 4.13
CA ARG A 166 15.38 -4.58 4.60
C ARG A 166 16.38 -4.65 3.45
N LEU A 167 17.56 -4.07 3.66
CA LEU A 167 18.75 -4.34 2.86
C LEU A 167 19.97 -4.36 3.77
N ASP A 168 21.11 -4.81 3.26
CA ASP A 168 22.36 -4.79 4.00
C ASP A 168 23.17 -3.54 3.64
N ALA A 169 23.76 -2.93 4.65
CA ALA A 169 24.82 -1.96 4.53
C ALA A 169 26.16 -2.63 4.87
N VAL A 170 27.11 -2.59 3.95
CA VAL A 170 28.46 -3.14 4.14
C VAL A 170 29.36 -2.03 4.67
N VAL A 171 29.96 -2.26 5.84
CA VAL A 171 30.93 -1.35 6.43
C VAL A 171 32.20 -1.35 5.58
N VAL A 172 32.69 -0.17 5.23
CA VAL A 172 33.87 0.01 4.37
C VAL A 172 34.86 0.97 5.01
N THR A 173 36.14 0.82 4.69
CA THR A 173 37.17 1.82 5.04
C THR A 173 37.15 2.94 4.01
N ARG A 174 37.07 4.18 4.48
CA ARG A 174 37.18 5.41 3.69
C ARG A 174 38.63 5.90 3.72
N LYS A 175 38.87 7.14 3.26
CA LYS A 175 40.18 7.78 3.41
C LYS A 175 40.45 8.04 4.89
N ASP A 176 41.73 8.10 5.25
CA ASP A 176 42.21 8.36 6.62
C ASP A 176 41.79 7.29 7.65
N ASP A 177 41.53 6.05 7.20
CA ASP A 177 41.12 4.89 8.01
C ASP A 177 39.76 5.04 8.72
N ASP A 178 38.96 6.04 8.35
CA ASP A 178 37.59 6.20 8.85
C ASP A 178 36.66 5.10 8.32
N LEU A 179 35.70 4.68 9.13
CA LEU A 179 34.68 3.71 8.71
C LEU A 179 33.44 4.41 8.14
N GLY A 180 32.94 3.89 7.04
CA GLY A 180 31.67 4.26 6.42
C GLY A 180 30.81 3.04 6.10
N SER A 181 29.70 3.23 5.38
CA SER A 181 28.81 2.17 4.90
C SER A 181 28.34 2.39 3.46
N ASN A 182 28.32 1.29 2.70
CA ASN A 182 27.73 1.24 1.36
C ASN A 182 26.50 0.33 1.38
N LEU A 183 25.42 0.76 0.73
CA LEU A 183 24.22 -0.07 0.58
C LEU A 183 24.43 -1.17 -0.46
N ASP A 184 24.10 -2.40 -0.10
CA ASP A 184 24.10 -3.55 -0.99
C ASP A 184 22.68 -3.76 -1.54
N PHE A 185 22.39 -3.12 -2.67
CA PHE A 185 21.10 -3.23 -3.36
C PHE A 185 20.76 -4.66 -3.81
N SER A 186 21.75 -5.56 -3.94
CA SER A 186 21.49 -6.96 -4.28
C SER A 186 20.87 -7.75 -3.13
N SER A 187 20.90 -7.19 -1.91
CA SER A 187 20.34 -7.79 -0.70
C SER A 187 18.96 -7.26 -0.32
N LEU A 188 18.34 -6.45 -1.19
CA LEU A 188 17.01 -5.87 -0.97
C LEU A 188 15.98 -6.99 -0.84
N ARG A 189 15.19 -6.93 0.22
CA ARG A 189 14.20 -7.95 0.59
C ARG A 189 13.03 -7.34 1.35
N TYR A 190 11.86 -7.94 1.22
CA TYR A 190 10.64 -7.55 1.93
C TYR A 190 10.14 -8.71 2.78
N SER A 191 9.62 -8.42 3.97
CA SER A 191 8.95 -9.43 4.76
C SER A 191 7.68 -9.89 4.06
N ARG A 192 7.27 -11.15 4.28
CA ARG A 192 6.07 -11.73 3.67
C ARG A 192 4.79 -10.88 3.81
N PRO A 193 4.47 -10.26 4.96
CA PRO A 193 3.32 -9.36 5.05
C PRO A 193 3.45 -8.10 4.19
N ALA A 194 4.64 -7.50 4.09
CA ALA A 194 4.89 -6.40 3.16
C ALA A 194 4.69 -6.89 1.71
N GLU A 195 5.18 -8.10 1.41
CA GLU A 195 4.96 -8.75 0.11
C GLU A 195 3.50 -8.93 -0.23
N ALA A 196 2.70 -9.41 0.73
CA ALA A 196 1.27 -9.58 0.57
C ALA A 196 0.55 -8.24 0.33
N GLN A 197 0.96 -7.17 1.04
CA GLN A 197 0.39 -5.84 0.89
C GLN A 197 0.57 -5.29 -0.53
N TRP A 198 1.81 -5.23 -1.03
CA TRP A 198 2.05 -4.67 -2.36
C TRP A 198 1.51 -5.61 -3.46
N SER A 199 1.60 -6.93 -3.26
CA SER A 199 1.08 -7.89 -4.22
C SER A 199 -0.43 -7.79 -4.38
N TRP A 200 -1.17 -7.52 -3.28
CA TRP A 200 -2.61 -7.25 -3.34
C TRP A 200 -2.90 -6.04 -4.22
N GLY A 201 -2.24 -4.91 -3.96
CA GLY A 201 -2.46 -3.68 -4.72
C GLY A 201 -2.22 -3.87 -6.23
N VAL A 202 -1.25 -4.73 -6.58
CA VAL A 202 -0.94 -5.03 -7.98
C VAL A 202 -1.91 -6.03 -8.60
N ALA A 203 -2.31 -7.08 -7.88
CA ALA A 203 -3.16 -8.15 -8.41
C ALA A 203 -4.65 -7.76 -8.44
N ALA A 204 -5.12 -7.07 -7.40
CA ALA A 204 -6.52 -6.66 -7.24
C ALA A 204 -6.83 -5.34 -7.96
N GLY A 205 -5.81 -4.50 -8.21
CA GLY A 205 -5.98 -3.20 -8.84
C GLY A 205 -6.67 -2.18 -7.92
N LEU A 206 -7.04 -1.03 -8.47
CA LEU A 206 -7.68 0.05 -7.71
C LEU A 206 -9.15 -0.28 -7.37
N GLY A 207 -9.80 -1.10 -8.18
CA GLY A 207 -11.16 -1.60 -7.94
C GLY A 207 -12.06 -1.55 -9.17
N PRO A 208 -13.39 -1.71 -9.00
CA PRO A 208 -14.11 -1.68 -7.72
C PRO A 208 -13.85 -2.89 -6.82
N HIS A 209 -13.91 -2.66 -5.50
CA HIS A 209 -13.77 -3.69 -4.46
C HIS A 209 -15.03 -3.80 -3.59
N PRO A 210 -16.11 -4.46 -4.05
CA PRO A 210 -17.32 -4.65 -3.26
C PRO A 210 -17.03 -5.47 -2.00
N LEU A 211 -17.45 -4.98 -0.84
CA LEU A 211 -17.36 -5.75 0.41
C LEU A 211 -18.56 -6.69 0.54
N PRO A 212 -18.39 -7.89 1.13
CA PRO A 212 -19.50 -8.76 1.49
C PRO A 212 -20.51 -8.01 2.36
N ASP A 213 -21.80 -8.22 2.09
CA ASP A 213 -22.92 -7.66 2.84
C ASP A 213 -23.03 -6.12 2.83
N GLU A 214 -22.27 -5.41 1.98
CA GLU A 214 -22.38 -3.96 1.79
C GLU A 214 -23.58 -3.64 0.90
N LEU A 215 -24.71 -3.31 1.55
CA LEU A 215 -25.96 -2.92 0.88
C LEU A 215 -26.44 -1.55 1.40
N PRO A 216 -26.76 -0.58 0.51
CA PRO A 216 -26.61 -0.65 -0.95
C PRO A 216 -25.14 -0.68 -1.40
N ASP A 217 -24.90 -1.17 -2.63
CA ASP A 217 -23.56 -1.19 -3.24
C ASP A 217 -23.09 0.24 -3.55
N PRO A 218 -22.02 0.75 -2.90
CA PRO A 218 -21.56 2.12 -3.10
C PRO A 218 -20.94 2.35 -4.48
N TYR A 219 -20.56 1.29 -5.21
CA TYR A 219 -20.06 1.41 -6.59
C TYR A 219 -21.19 1.59 -7.60
N ALA A 220 -22.42 1.21 -7.25
CA ALA A 220 -23.61 1.43 -8.06
C ALA A 220 -24.19 2.85 -7.92
N ASP A 221 -23.70 3.65 -6.96
CA ASP A 221 -24.16 5.01 -6.77
C ASP A 221 -23.86 5.87 -8.01
N PRO A 222 -24.85 6.66 -8.50
CA PRO A 222 -24.65 7.52 -9.65
C PRO A 222 -23.65 8.63 -9.35
N VAL A 223 -22.86 8.99 -10.37
CA VAL A 223 -21.94 10.13 -10.31
C VAL A 223 -22.56 11.37 -10.97
N ASP A 224 -22.02 12.54 -10.65
CA ASP A 224 -22.32 13.78 -11.39
C ASP A 224 -21.97 13.60 -12.87
N GLN A 225 -23.02 13.51 -13.71
CA GLN A 225 -22.89 13.19 -15.13
C GLN A 225 -22.14 14.27 -15.94
N PRO A 226 -22.43 15.57 -15.76
CA PRO A 226 -21.60 16.65 -16.32
C PRO A 226 -20.11 16.51 -15.97
N ALA A 227 -19.77 16.35 -14.69
CA ALA A 227 -18.38 16.24 -14.26
C ALA A 227 -17.71 14.98 -14.82
N ALA A 228 -18.40 13.84 -14.79
CA ALA A 228 -17.92 12.58 -15.35
C ALA A 228 -17.62 12.69 -16.85
N THR A 229 -18.48 13.41 -17.60
CA THR A 229 -18.29 13.65 -19.03
C THR A 229 -17.03 14.48 -19.28
N VAL A 230 -16.86 15.59 -18.55
CA VAL A 230 -15.68 16.46 -18.65
C VAL A 230 -14.40 15.68 -18.37
N LEU A 231 -14.35 14.91 -17.29
CA LEU A 231 -13.16 14.15 -16.89
C LEU A 231 -12.81 13.04 -17.87
N ARG A 232 -13.82 12.37 -18.43
CA ARG A 232 -13.63 11.33 -19.44
C ARG A 232 -13.12 11.93 -20.76
N GLU A 233 -13.71 13.03 -21.21
CA GLU A 233 -13.27 13.73 -22.43
C GLU A 233 -11.86 14.28 -22.28
N TRP A 234 -11.54 14.86 -21.12
CA TRP A 234 -10.18 15.30 -20.80
C TRP A 234 -9.19 14.13 -20.95
N ALA A 235 -9.49 12.96 -20.38
CA ALA A 235 -8.60 11.80 -20.46
C ALA A 235 -8.35 11.37 -21.91
N LEU A 236 -9.40 11.36 -22.75
CA LEU A 236 -9.30 11.02 -24.18
C LEU A 236 -8.44 12.04 -24.95
N GLN A 237 -8.61 13.33 -24.67
CA GLN A 237 -7.82 14.41 -25.28
C GLN A 237 -6.33 14.34 -24.89
N HIS A 238 -6.03 13.83 -23.70
CA HIS A 238 -4.66 13.70 -23.17
C HIS A 238 -4.03 12.32 -23.42
N GLY A 239 -4.61 11.53 -24.33
CA GLY A 239 -3.98 10.31 -24.83
C GLY A 239 -4.42 9.01 -24.16
N ALA A 240 -5.51 8.99 -23.38
CA ALA A 240 -6.23 7.75 -23.14
C ALA A 240 -6.98 7.32 -24.40
N THR A 241 -6.96 6.02 -24.70
CA THR A 241 -7.78 5.48 -25.80
C THR A 241 -9.21 5.22 -25.32
N PRO A 242 -10.19 5.08 -26.22
CA PRO A 242 -11.55 4.69 -25.85
C PRO A 242 -11.62 3.37 -25.08
N SER A 243 -10.70 2.43 -25.32
CA SER A 243 -10.63 1.17 -24.56
C SER A 243 -10.17 1.36 -23.12
N LEU A 244 -9.26 2.30 -22.85
CA LEU A 244 -8.81 2.61 -21.49
C LEU A 244 -9.90 3.39 -20.73
N ALA A 245 -10.44 4.45 -21.34
CA ALA A 245 -11.48 5.26 -20.74
C ALA A 245 -12.80 4.48 -20.53
N GLY A 246 -13.08 3.51 -21.39
CA GLY A 246 -14.29 2.70 -21.34
C GLY A 246 -15.56 3.44 -21.82
N PRO A 247 -16.76 2.89 -21.55
CA PRO A 247 -18.02 3.54 -21.87
C PRO A 247 -18.22 4.85 -21.09
N PRO A 248 -19.27 5.64 -21.36
CA PRO A 248 -19.67 6.74 -20.49
C PRO A 248 -19.83 6.27 -19.05
N TRP A 249 -19.37 7.07 -18.08
CA TRP A 249 -19.37 6.71 -16.67
C TRP A 249 -20.70 7.09 -16.02
N ALA A 250 -21.51 6.09 -15.66
CA ALA A 250 -22.82 6.29 -15.05
C ALA A 250 -22.75 6.29 -13.52
N ASN A 251 -21.86 5.47 -12.95
CA ASN A 251 -21.72 5.26 -11.51
C ASN A 251 -20.25 5.30 -11.06
N ARG A 252 -20.03 5.28 -9.75
CA ARG A 252 -18.69 5.35 -9.15
C ARG A 252 -17.80 4.18 -9.55
N GLY A 253 -18.38 2.99 -9.72
CA GLY A 253 -17.69 1.78 -10.20
C GLY A 253 -17.11 1.96 -11.60
N ASP A 254 -17.86 2.59 -12.51
CA ASP A 254 -17.39 2.88 -13.87
C ASP A 254 -16.15 3.78 -13.85
N VAL A 255 -16.15 4.81 -12.99
CA VAL A 255 -15.05 5.78 -12.86
C VAL A 255 -13.80 5.09 -12.29
N ILE A 256 -13.92 4.35 -11.19
CA ILE A 256 -12.77 3.62 -10.59
C ILE A 256 -12.15 2.65 -11.59
N ALA A 257 -12.99 1.85 -12.26
CA ALA A 257 -12.50 0.89 -13.24
C ALA A 257 -11.78 1.58 -14.41
N ALA A 258 -12.21 2.79 -14.80
CA ALA A 258 -11.53 3.59 -15.81
C ALA A 258 -10.18 4.13 -15.32
N VAL A 259 -10.11 4.64 -14.09
CA VAL A 259 -8.85 5.11 -13.49
C VAL A 259 -7.81 4.00 -13.48
N GLU A 260 -8.20 2.78 -13.07
CA GLU A 260 -7.29 1.63 -13.06
C GLU A 260 -6.74 1.33 -14.45
N ARG A 261 -7.59 1.25 -15.47
CA ARG A 261 -7.17 0.97 -16.85
C ARG A 261 -6.26 2.06 -17.41
N VAL A 262 -6.54 3.33 -17.10
CA VAL A 262 -5.77 4.47 -17.61
C VAL A 262 -4.31 4.45 -17.12
N ASP A 263 -4.05 3.81 -15.98
CA ASP A 263 -2.72 3.66 -15.36
C ASP A 263 -1.98 5.00 -15.25
N TRP A 264 -2.69 5.99 -14.68
CA TRP A 264 -2.33 7.40 -14.70
C TRP A 264 -0.98 7.71 -14.05
N MET A 265 -0.53 6.88 -13.11
CA MET A 265 0.72 7.07 -12.37
C MET A 265 1.98 7.02 -13.25
N TRP A 266 1.88 6.42 -14.44
CA TRP A 266 2.99 6.33 -15.40
C TRP A 266 2.95 7.41 -16.48
N ARG A 267 2.05 8.38 -16.34
CA ARG A 267 1.84 9.46 -17.31
C ARG A 267 2.45 10.78 -16.81
N SER A 268 2.28 11.83 -17.59
CA SER A 268 2.74 13.19 -17.27
C SER A 268 2.11 13.70 -15.96
N ALA A 269 2.77 14.68 -15.32
CA ALA A 269 2.35 15.21 -14.02
C ALA A 269 0.92 15.80 -14.00
N GLU A 270 0.41 16.26 -15.14
CA GLU A 270 -0.99 16.73 -15.31
C GLU A 270 -2.03 15.65 -14.95
N TRP A 271 -1.70 14.37 -15.14
CA TRP A 271 -2.57 13.26 -14.77
C TRP A 271 -2.79 13.16 -13.26
N PHE A 272 -1.91 13.75 -12.45
CA PHE A 272 -2.14 13.86 -11.01
C PHE A 272 -3.29 14.82 -10.68
N ALA A 273 -3.45 15.92 -11.42
CA ALA A 273 -4.58 16.82 -11.25
C ALA A 273 -5.90 16.13 -11.66
N TRP A 274 -5.87 15.40 -12.79
CA TRP A 274 -6.99 14.58 -13.23
C TRP A 274 -7.37 13.51 -12.22
N TRP A 275 -6.39 12.78 -11.68
CA TRP A 275 -6.62 11.79 -10.63
C TRP A 275 -7.34 12.41 -9.43
N ARG A 276 -6.87 13.56 -8.91
CA ARG A 276 -7.53 14.24 -7.78
C ARG A 276 -8.99 14.61 -8.08
N ALA A 277 -9.30 15.04 -9.31
CA ALA A 277 -10.67 15.34 -9.72
C ALA A 277 -11.53 14.08 -9.80
N THR A 278 -11.02 13.01 -10.42
CA THR A 278 -11.72 11.71 -10.47
C THR A 278 -11.91 11.10 -9.08
N ALA A 279 -10.93 11.25 -8.19
CA ALA A 279 -11.03 10.79 -6.81
C ALA A 279 -12.13 11.53 -6.05
N ALA A 280 -12.21 12.85 -6.17
CA ALA A 280 -13.30 13.64 -5.59
C ALA A 280 -14.68 13.26 -6.15
N LEU A 281 -14.76 12.90 -7.44
CA LEU A 281 -16.00 12.37 -8.05
C LEU A 281 -16.38 11.00 -7.47
N ILE A 282 -15.40 10.11 -7.31
CA ILE A 282 -15.58 8.76 -6.76
C ILE A 282 -16.00 8.82 -5.28
N ASP A 283 -15.33 9.64 -4.49
CA ASP A 283 -15.54 9.75 -3.04
C ASP A 283 -16.71 10.69 -2.68
N ALA A 284 -17.39 11.23 -3.69
CA ALA A 284 -18.53 12.15 -3.56
C ALA A 284 -18.23 13.39 -2.71
N GLU A 285 -17.13 14.07 -3.04
CA GLU A 285 -16.67 15.30 -2.41
C GLU A 285 -16.92 16.52 -3.32
N PRO A 286 -18.16 17.05 -3.41
CA PRO A 286 -18.53 18.05 -4.42
C PRO A 286 -17.69 19.33 -4.34
N ALA A 287 -17.38 19.80 -3.12
CA ALA A 287 -16.56 21.00 -2.94
C ALA A 287 -15.11 20.82 -3.43
N GLN A 288 -14.57 19.60 -3.35
CA GLN A 288 -13.26 19.31 -3.93
C GLN A 288 -13.38 19.15 -5.44
N LEU A 289 -14.41 18.44 -5.92
CA LEU A 289 -14.64 18.21 -7.34
C LEU A 289 -14.70 19.52 -8.12
N ASP A 290 -15.52 20.49 -7.70
CA ASP A 290 -15.66 21.79 -8.36
C ASP A 290 -14.29 22.49 -8.51
N ARG A 291 -13.53 22.56 -7.41
CA ARG A 291 -12.19 23.15 -7.39
C ARG A 291 -11.23 22.43 -8.34
N ARG A 292 -11.30 21.10 -8.40
CA ARG A 292 -10.40 20.31 -9.27
C ARG A 292 -10.77 20.40 -10.74
N LEU A 293 -12.05 20.59 -11.07
CA LEU A 293 -12.48 20.84 -12.44
C LEU A 293 -12.01 22.21 -12.92
N GLU A 294 -12.01 23.23 -12.06
CA GLU A 294 -11.41 24.53 -12.36
C GLU A 294 -9.89 24.41 -12.62
N ASP A 295 -9.16 23.66 -11.79
CA ASP A 295 -7.72 23.40 -11.96
C ASP A 295 -7.40 22.74 -13.32
N LEU A 296 -8.31 21.94 -13.89
CA LEU A 296 -8.12 21.24 -15.17
C LEU A 296 -8.47 22.08 -16.40
N ALA A 297 -9.21 23.17 -16.21
CA ALA A 297 -9.66 24.03 -17.30
C ALA A 297 -8.71 25.22 -17.56
N GLY A 298 -7.77 25.48 -16.64
CA GLY A 298 -6.74 26.53 -16.74
C GLY A 298 -5.41 26.02 -17.27
#